data_AF-A0A1J4L3B0-F1
#
_entry.id   AF-A0A1J4L3B0-F1
#
_cell.length_a   1.000
_cell.length_b   1.000
_cell.length_c   1.000
_cell.angle_alpha   90.00
_cell.angle_beta   90.00
_cell.angle_gamma   90.00
#
_symmetry.space_group_name_H-M   'P 1'
#
loop_
_entity.id
_entity.type
_entity.pdbx_description
1 polymer ?
#
loop_
_entity_poly.entity_id
_entity_poly.type
_entity_poly.pdbx_seq_one_letter_code
_entity_poly.pdbx_strand_id
1 'polypeptide(L)'
;MSDPQRKENDGEKLKWLTRRISTLKRTGQLILANEKLLDINSFSQSQELLSNINLLKVLDIRGTNVSTLEGLPYIPNLNTFLADSTQISTFINFKSIRNASKVSFKKTPLTQYPKYKLALLVLCGNKLTTIDNAIIPKTLRSKSEKYPPIAIELIDRGWIIESPCPDEDRFNELAIDYELVSKEKEEDNKLKNNQQTDYTVGNEDIVMEDEEENFDQIIQSYHQLQDAMFIAAEALFDIVPERNIEAELAEEISILFGSHGIAVDANNDELVLQAVEDLCRRATSHGDTPSSITEEEEV
;
A
#
# COMPACT_ATOMS: atom_id res chain seq x y z
N MET A 1 34.33 -3.93 -18.65
CA MET A 1 34.37 -5.33 -19.12
C MET A 1 33.98 -6.20 -17.95
N SER A 2 32.74 -6.70 -17.97
CA SER A 2 32.17 -7.45 -16.85
C SER A 2 32.48 -8.93 -17.02
N ASP A 3 33.10 -9.51 -16.00
CA ASP A 3 33.63 -10.86 -15.97
C ASP A 3 32.50 -11.91 -16.09
N PRO A 4 32.46 -12.74 -17.15
CA PRO A 4 31.35 -13.67 -17.41
C PRO A 4 31.22 -14.78 -16.36
N GLN A 5 32.27 -15.09 -15.58
CA GLN A 5 32.19 -16.07 -14.48
C GLN A 5 31.40 -15.57 -13.26
N ARG A 6 31.13 -14.26 -13.15
CA ARG A 6 30.34 -13.70 -12.04
C ARG A 6 28.83 -13.95 -12.22
N LYS A 7 28.36 -14.04 -13.47
CA LYS A 7 26.92 -14.20 -13.78
C LYS A 7 26.40 -15.62 -13.61
N GLU A 8 27.23 -16.65 -13.78
CA GLU A 8 26.80 -18.06 -13.61
C GLU A 8 26.56 -18.43 -12.14
N ASN A 9 27.36 -17.90 -11.21
CA ASN A 9 27.21 -18.18 -9.78
C ASN A 9 25.98 -17.48 -9.16
N ASP A 10 25.61 -16.29 -9.62
CA ASP A 10 24.43 -15.57 -9.12
C ASP A 10 23.12 -16.29 -9.48
N GLY A 11 23.08 -16.96 -10.64
CA GLY A 11 21.91 -17.69 -11.12
C GLY A 11 21.56 -18.91 -10.27
N GLU A 12 22.53 -19.63 -9.71
CA GLU A 12 22.25 -20.72 -8.75
C GLU A 12 21.95 -20.20 -7.35
N LYS A 13 22.58 -19.10 -6.94
CA LYS A 13 22.43 -18.49 -5.60
C LYS A 13 20.98 -18.05 -5.31
N LEU A 14 20.15 -17.80 -6.32
CA LEU A 14 18.75 -17.37 -6.15
C LEU A 14 17.69 -18.46 -6.45
N LYS A 15 18.07 -19.60 -7.06
CA LYS A 15 17.11 -20.68 -7.39
C LYS A 15 16.38 -21.22 -6.16
N TRP A 16 17.06 -21.29 -5.01
CA TRP A 16 16.45 -21.75 -3.77
C TRP A 16 15.34 -20.81 -3.30
N LEU A 17 15.52 -19.49 -3.47
CA LEU A 17 14.55 -18.47 -3.08
C LEU A 17 13.32 -18.52 -3.99
N THR A 18 13.50 -18.67 -5.30
CA THR A 18 12.40 -18.85 -6.28
C THR A 18 11.44 -19.97 -5.89
N ARG A 19 11.96 -21.11 -5.40
CA ARG A 19 11.10 -22.20 -4.92
C ARG A 19 10.23 -21.77 -3.73
N ARG A 20 10.76 -20.96 -2.81
CA ARG A 20 10.03 -20.43 -1.66
C ARG A 20 9.02 -19.35 -2.05
N ILE A 21 9.29 -18.57 -3.11
CA ILE A 21 8.36 -17.55 -3.63
C ILE A 21 7.04 -18.17 -4.09
N SER A 22 7.06 -19.39 -4.65
CA SER A 22 5.81 -20.10 -4.99
C SER A 22 4.89 -20.30 -3.76
N THR A 23 5.46 -20.57 -2.60
CA THR A 23 4.72 -20.74 -1.34
C THR A 23 4.23 -19.40 -0.82
N LEU A 24 5.03 -18.34 -0.97
CA LEU A 24 4.64 -16.97 -0.67
C LEU A 24 3.40 -16.56 -1.46
N LYS A 25 3.36 -16.79 -2.77
CA LYS A 25 2.21 -16.45 -3.63
C LYS A 25 0.91 -17.10 -3.15
N ARG A 26 0.98 -18.34 -2.66
CA ARG A 26 -0.19 -19.10 -2.19
C ARG A 26 -0.62 -18.73 -0.76
N THR A 27 0.33 -18.45 0.13
CA THR A 27 0.06 -18.39 1.58
C THR A 27 0.26 -17.00 2.19
N GLY A 28 0.95 -16.11 1.49
CA GLY A 28 1.47 -14.86 2.03
C GLY A 28 2.63 -15.05 3.02
N GLN A 29 3.22 -16.24 3.10
CA GLN A 29 4.27 -16.57 4.07
C GLN A 29 5.57 -16.92 3.37
N LEU A 30 6.67 -16.33 3.84
CA LEU A 30 8.03 -16.69 3.44
C LEU A 30 8.77 -17.26 4.66
N ILE A 31 8.80 -18.58 4.73
CA ILE A 31 9.42 -19.33 5.82
C ILE A 31 10.81 -19.79 5.40
N LEU A 32 11.82 -19.18 6.00
CA LEU A 32 13.26 -19.39 5.74
C LEU A 32 14.00 -19.83 7.01
N ALA A 33 13.28 -20.40 7.98
CA ALA A 33 13.86 -20.85 9.23
C ALA A 33 14.98 -21.88 9.01
N ASN A 34 16.12 -21.68 9.67
CA ASN A 34 17.34 -22.48 9.59
C ASN A 34 18.00 -22.56 8.21
N GLU A 35 17.65 -21.64 7.30
CA GLU A 35 18.27 -21.59 5.97
C GLU A 35 19.70 -21.04 6.08
N LYS A 36 20.69 -21.88 5.78
CA LYS A 36 22.12 -21.53 5.94
C LYS A 36 22.63 -20.60 4.84
N LEU A 37 21.98 -20.65 3.67
CA LEU A 37 22.33 -19.85 2.50
C LEU A 37 21.61 -18.49 2.49
N LEU A 38 20.88 -18.15 3.56
CA LEU A 38 20.14 -16.90 3.64
C LEU A 38 21.10 -15.71 3.70
N ASP A 39 21.05 -14.90 2.64
CA ASP A 39 21.68 -13.60 2.52
C ASP A 39 20.56 -12.57 2.36
N ILE A 40 20.44 -11.62 3.29
CA ILE A 40 19.37 -10.61 3.29
C ILE A 40 19.36 -9.79 1.98
N ASN A 41 20.54 -9.53 1.41
CA ASN A 41 20.65 -8.80 0.15
C ASN A 41 20.00 -9.54 -1.04
N SER A 42 19.82 -10.86 -0.93
CA SER A 42 19.11 -11.64 -1.95
C SER A 42 17.66 -11.20 -2.11
N PHE A 43 17.07 -10.54 -1.12
CA PHE A 43 15.70 -10.03 -1.18
C PHE A 43 15.58 -8.87 -2.17
N SER A 44 16.53 -7.93 -2.10
CA SER A 44 16.58 -6.78 -3.01
C SER A 44 17.08 -7.16 -4.42
N GLN A 45 17.82 -8.26 -4.54
CA GLN A 45 18.29 -8.77 -5.84
C GLN A 45 17.24 -9.59 -6.58
N SER A 46 16.27 -10.17 -5.88
CA SER A 46 15.24 -11.02 -6.47
C SER A 46 14.08 -10.19 -7.02
N GLN A 47 14.09 -9.94 -8.33
CA GLN A 47 12.98 -9.24 -9.00
C GLN A 47 11.63 -9.94 -8.78
N GLU A 48 11.62 -11.28 -8.75
CA GLU A 48 10.41 -12.04 -8.51
C GLU A 48 9.86 -11.82 -7.09
N LEU A 49 10.73 -11.70 -6.09
CA LEU A 49 10.31 -11.39 -4.73
C LEU A 49 9.75 -9.97 -4.66
N LEU A 50 10.44 -8.99 -5.27
CA LEU A 50 10.01 -7.60 -5.30
C LEU A 50 8.63 -7.44 -5.95
N SER A 51 8.37 -8.12 -7.07
CA SER A 51 7.04 -8.12 -7.72
C SER A 51 5.94 -8.72 -6.84
N ASN A 52 6.27 -9.54 -5.86
CA ASN A 52 5.33 -10.21 -4.96
C ASN A 52 5.42 -9.72 -3.51
N ILE A 53 6.18 -8.67 -3.22
CA ILE A 53 6.48 -8.20 -1.85
C ILE A 53 5.20 -7.78 -1.10
N ASN A 54 4.21 -7.28 -1.84
CA ASN A 54 2.90 -6.89 -1.30
C ASN A 54 2.08 -8.08 -0.77
N LEU A 55 2.40 -9.31 -1.19
CA LEU A 55 1.73 -10.52 -0.69
C LEU A 55 2.31 -10.99 0.65
N LEU A 56 3.50 -10.51 1.03
CA LEU A 56 4.23 -10.99 2.19
C LEU A 56 3.63 -10.47 3.50
N LYS A 57 2.96 -11.38 4.21
CA LYS A 57 2.34 -11.17 5.53
C LYS A 57 3.17 -11.74 6.67
N VAL A 58 3.90 -12.83 6.43
CA VAL A 58 4.73 -13.49 7.45
C VAL A 58 6.12 -13.72 6.89
N LEU A 59 7.14 -13.18 7.56
CA LEU A 59 8.54 -13.44 7.27
C LEU A 59 9.18 -14.12 8.48
N ASP A 60 9.68 -15.34 8.26
CA ASP A 60 10.35 -16.14 9.30
C ASP A 60 11.78 -16.47 8.87
N ILE A 61 12.75 -15.89 9.56
CA ILE A 61 14.19 -16.08 9.35
C ILE A 61 14.87 -16.67 10.59
N ARG A 62 14.12 -17.36 11.46
CA ARG A 62 14.64 -17.90 12.71
C ARG A 62 15.79 -18.88 12.50
N GLY A 63 16.78 -18.87 13.39
CA GLY A 63 17.91 -19.82 13.36
C GLY A 63 18.83 -19.67 12.14
N THR A 64 18.83 -18.50 11.51
CA THR A 64 19.72 -18.16 10.39
C THR A 64 20.90 -17.33 10.89
N ASN A 65 21.93 -17.16 10.05
CA ASN A 65 23.14 -16.41 10.40
C ASN A 65 23.04 -14.90 10.12
N VAL A 66 21.82 -14.39 9.90
CA VAL A 66 21.58 -12.98 9.59
C VAL A 66 22.01 -12.10 10.77
N SER A 67 22.86 -11.11 10.51
CA SER A 67 23.39 -10.16 11.50
C SER A 67 22.84 -8.73 11.36
N THR A 68 22.25 -8.39 10.22
CA THR A 68 21.68 -7.07 9.91
C THR A 68 20.45 -7.23 9.03
N LEU A 69 19.54 -6.27 9.06
CA LEU A 69 18.43 -6.17 8.11
C LEU A 69 18.77 -5.26 6.92
N GLU A 70 19.96 -4.68 6.87
CA GLU A 70 20.41 -3.87 5.74
C GLU A 70 20.26 -4.63 4.41
N GLY A 71 19.66 -3.95 3.42
CA GLY A 71 19.33 -4.58 2.13
C GLY A 71 17.99 -5.33 2.10
N LEU A 72 17.26 -5.44 3.22
CA LEU A 72 15.87 -5.91 3.22
C LEU A 72 14.95 -4.81 2.65
N PRO A 73 14.21 -5.05 1.55
CA PRO A 73 13.28 -4.07 1.01
C PRO A 73 12.12 -3.83 1.99
N TYR A 74 11.45 -2.69 1.84
CA TYR A 74 10.25 -2.38 2.60
C TYR A 74 9.12 -3.35 2.30
N ILE A 75 8.51 -3.92 3.34
CA ILE A 75 7.43 -4.91 3.23
C ILE A 75 6.11 -4.28 3.71
N PRO A 76 5.25 -3.80 2.81
CA PRO A 76 4.11 -2.97 3.19
C PRO A 76 3.05 -3.73 4.00
N ASN A 77 2.79 -5.00 3.68
CA ASN A 77 1.72 -5.79 4.30
C ASN A 77 2.22 -6.78 5.35
N LEU A 78 3.44 -6.57 5.86
CA LEU A 78 4.02 -7.45 6.85
C LEU A 78 3.22 -7.40 8.15
N ASN A 79 2.77 -8.56 8.61
CA ASN A 79 2.03 -8.72 9.85
C ASN A 79 2.90 -9.37 10.95
N THR A 80 3.71 -10.36 10.58
CA THR A 80 4.55 -11.12 11.54
C THR A 80 5.97 -11.23 11.04
N PHE A 81 6.93 -10.84 11.89
CA PHE A 81 8.35 -10.98 11.64
C PHE A 81 9.01 -11.82 12.74
N LEU A 82 9.61 -12.95 12.37
CA LEU A 82 10.26 -13.86 13.31
C LEU A 82 11.76 -13.97 12.99
N ALA A 83 12.60 -13.51 13.91
CA ALA A 83 14.05 -13.50 13.78
C ALA A 83 14.77 -14.05 15.02
N ASP A 84 14.12 -14.95 15.76
CA ASP A 84 14.72 -15.65 16.90
C ASP A 84 16.00 -16.39 16.52
N SER A 85 16.97 -16.40 17.43
CA SER A 85 18.26 -17.11 17.28
C SER A 85 19.05 -16.70 16.02
N THR A 86 18.90 -15.44 15.60
CA THR A 86 19.76 -14.78 14.60
C THR A 86 20.88 -13.99 15.28
N GLN A 87 21.79 -13.41 14.49
CA GLN A 87 22.91 -12.59 14.98
C GLN A 87 22.62 -11.09 14.94
N ILE A 88 21.35 -10.71 14.77
CA ILE A 88 20.94 -9.30 14.68
C ILE A 88 21.28 -8.57 15.98
N SER A 89 22.06 -7.50 15.85
CA SER A 89 22.58 -6.72 17.00
C SER A 89 22.25 -5.23 16.95
N THR A 90 21.79 -4.72 15.80
CA THR A 90 21.49 -3.30 15.58
C THR A 90 20.08 -3.11 15.03
N PHE A 91 19.52 -1.90 15.16
CA PHE A 91 18.22 -1.52 14.58
C PHE A 91 18.29 -1.00 13.13
N ILE A 92 19.44 -1.15 12.47
CA ILE A 92 19.67 -0.64 11.11
C ILE A 92 18.70 -1.29 10.11
N ASN A 93 18.06 -0.46 9.29
CA ASN A 93 17.05 -0.82 8.29
C ASN A 93 15.81 -1.56 8.85
N PHE A 94 15.46 -1.35 10.12
CA PHE A 94 14.24 -1.91 10.70
C PHE A 94 12.96 -1.27 10.13
N LYS A 95 13.05 -0.11 9.47
CA LYS A 95 11.91 0.44 8.72
C LYS A 95 11.35 -0.52 7.69
N SER A 96 12.18 -1.43 7.17
CA SER A 96 11.75 -2.49 6.25
C SER A 96 10.60 -3.33 6.82
N ILE A 97 10.52 -3.47 8.14
CA ILE A 97 9.52 -4.26 8.88
C ILE A 97 8.56 -3.41 9.72
N ARG A 98 8.53 -2.08 9.57
CA ARG A 98 7.77 -1.16 10.46
C ARG A 98 6.27 -1.47 10.56
N ASN A 99 5.68 -2.13 9.57
CA ASN A 99 4.25 -2.47 9.56
C ASN A 99 3.91 -3.73 10.35
N ALA A 100 4.91 -4.50 10.82
CA ALA A 100 4.69 -5.73 11.56
C ALA A 100 3.89 -5.47 12.85
N SER A 101 2.82 -6.24 13.05
CA SER A 101 2.05 -6.23 14.30
C SER A 101 2.63 -7.17 15.35
N LYS A 102 3.40 -8.17 14.94
CA LYS A 102 4.07 -9.15 15.80
C LYS A 102 5.53 -9.27 15.39
N VAL A 103 6.44 -9.09 16.33
CA VAL A 103 7.87 -9.29 16.11
C VAL A 103 8.46 -10.20 17.19
N SER A 104 9.46 -11.00 16.84
CA SER A 104 10.19 -11.83 17.78
C SER A 104 11.68 -11.85 17.45
N PHE A 105 12.50 -11.55 18.44
CA PHE A 105 13.96 -11.48 18.36
C PHE A 105 14.60 -12.29 19.50
N LYS A 106 13.94 -13.35 19.99
CA LYS A 106 14.43 -14.10 21.15
C LYS A 106 15.80 -14.68 20.85
N LYS A 107 16.70 -14.65 21.83
CA LYS A 107 18.07 -15.20 21.71
C LYS A 107 18.89 -14.53 20.59
N THR A 108 18.65 -13.25 20.31
CA THR A 108 19.52 -12.42 19.48
C THR A 108 20.33 -11.45 20.36
N PRO A 109 21.50 -10.98 19.91
CA PRO A 109 22.24 -9.91 20.60
C PRO A 109 21.39 -8.65 20.83
N LEU A 110 20.44 -8.34 19.93
CA LEU A 110 19.50 -7.22 20.07
C LEU A 110 18.68 -7.25 21.37
N THR A 111 18.44 -8.42 21.96
CA THR A 111 17.70 -8.50 23.24
C THR A 111 18.49 -7.97 24.44
N GLN A 112 19.81 -7.86 24.31
CA GLN A 112 20.68 -7.28 25.33
C GLN A 112 20.69 -5.75 25.27
N TYR A 113 20.14 -5.16 24.20
CA TYR A 113 20.13 -3.72 24.01
C TYR A 113 19.27 -3.01 25.07
N PRO A 114 19.76 -1.92 25.68
CA PRO A 114 18.96 -1.12 26.59
C PRO A 114 17.66 -0.68 25.93
N LYS A 115 16.54 -0.89 26.61
CA LYS A 115 15.21 -0.42 26.16
C LYS A 115 14.83 -0.94 24.76
N TYR A 116 15.31 -2.11 24.34
CA TYR A 116 15.04 -2.67 23.01
C TYR A 116 13.55 -2.68 22.64
N LYS A 117 12.66 -3.01 23.58
CA LYS A 117 11.19 -3.02 23.36
C LYS A 117 10.64 -1.62 23.06
N LEU A 118 11.20 -0.60 23.69
CA LEU A 118 10.79 0.79 23.45
C LEU A 118 11.24 1.24 22.06
N ALA A 119 12.49 0.93 21.66
CA ALA A 119 13.00 1.23 20.33
C ALA A 119 12.14 0.59 19.23
N LEU A 120 11.83 -0.71 19.38
CA LEU A 120 10.92 -1.42 18.46
C LEU A 120 9.53 -0.77 18.39
N LEU A 121 9.01 -0.31 19.52
CA LEU A 121 7.69 0.31 19.58
C LEU A 121 7.67 1.71 18.95
N VAL A 122 8.73 2.51 19.12
CA VAL A 122 8.88 3.79 18.41
C VAL A 122 8.97 3.55 16.92
N LEU A 123 9.73 2.54 16.49
CA LEU A 123 9.97 2.27 15.07
C LEU A 123 8.74 1.70 14.33
N CYS A 124 8.08 0.69 14.90
CA CYS A 124 6.90 0.07 14.28
C CYS A 124 5.58 0.81 14.61
N GLY A 125 5.62 1.71 15.59
CA GLY A 125 4.47 2.51 16.02
C GLY A 125 3.31 1.67 16.57
N ASN A 126 2.10 2.22 16.43
CA ASN A 126 0.89 1.71 17.08
C ASN A 126 0.44 0.33 16.57
N LYS A 127 0.86 -0.06 15.36
CA LYS A 127 0.53 -1.36 14.75
C LYS A 127 1.14 -2.52 15.52
N LEU A 128 2.26 -2.31 16.20
CA LEU A 128 2.93 -3.34 16.96
C LEU A 128 2.11 -3.71 18.21
N THR A 129 1.70 -4.97 18.32
CA THR A 129 0.87 -5.50 19.42
C THR A 129 1.67 -6.40 20.36
N THR A 130 2.60 -7.16 19.79
CA THR A 130 3.31 -8.26 20.48
C THR A 130 4.79 -8.22 20.15
N ILE A 131 5.63 -8.29 21.18
CA ILE A 131 7.09 -8.43 21.08
C ILE A 131 7.50 -9.69 21.84
N ASP A 132 8.21 -10.62 21.21
CA ASP A 132 8.69 -11.86 21.83
C ASP A 132 7.57 -12.70 22.46
N ASN A 133 6.41 -12.76 21.80
CA ASN A 133 5.17 -13.38 22.27
C ASN A 133 4.56 -12.74 23.54
N ALA A 134 5.03 -11.57 23.96
CA ALA A 134 4.43 -10.81 25.06
C ALA A 134 3.66 -9.59 24.53
N ILE A 135 2.47 -9.36 25.08
CA ILE A 135 1.66 -8.18 24.74
C ILE A 135 2.34 -6.93 25.30
N ILE A 136 2.37 -5.87 24.49
CA ILE A 136 3.01 -4.61 24.87
C ILE A 136 2.18 -3.90 25.96
N PRO A 137 2.78 -3.57 27.13
CA PRO A 137 2.09 -2.83 28.17
C PRO A 137 1.69 -1.42 27.74
N LYS A 138 0.54 -0.93 28.21
CA LYS A 138 0.07 0.45 27.93
C LYS A 138 1.07 1.52 28.37
N THR A 139 1.75 1.29 29.49
CA THR A 139 2.78 2.21 30.02
C THR A 139 3.97 2.36 29.07
N LEU A 140 4.29 1.34 28.28
CA LEU A 140 5.37 1.42 27.28
C LEU A 140 4.90 2.21 26.05
N ARG A 141 3.64 2.06 25.64
CA ARG A 141 3.02 2.85 24.56
C ARG A 141 3.01 4.33 24.88
N SER A 142 2.58 4.71 26.07
CA SER A 142 2.60 6.11 26.49
C SER A 142 4.01 6.70 26.59
N LYS A 143 5.05 5.86 26.72
CA LYS A 143 6.44 6.31 26.64
C LYS A 143 6.90 6.49 25.19
N SER A 144 6.54 5.58 24.28
CA SER A 144 6.91 5.70 22.86
C SER A 144 6.24 6.89 22.18
N GLU A 145 5.01 7.24 22.58
CA GLU A 145 4.26 8.39 22.04
C GLU A 145 4.95 9.74 22.28
N LYS A 146 5.88 9.82 23.24
CA LYS A 146 6.64 11.04 23.51
C LYS A 146 7.76 11.30 22.50
N TYR A 147 8.16 10.29 21.73
CA TYR A 147 9.28 10.43 20.80
C TYR A 147 8.78 11.04 19.49
N PRO A 148 9.47 12.06 18.97
CA PRO A 148 9.10 12.67 17.69
C PRO A 148 9.35 11.72 16.51
N PRO A 149 8.73 11.94 15.33
CA PRO A 149 8.92 11.11 14.14
C PRO A 149 10.39 10.97 13.70
N ILE A 150 11.22 11.99 13.94
CA ILE A 150 12.66 11.94 13.65
C ILE A 150 13.39 10.83 14.42
N ALA A 151 12.89 10.42 15.58
CA ALA A 151 13.45 9.30 16.34
C ALA A 151 13.41 8.00 15.54
N ILE A 152 12.40 7.80 14.68
CA ILE A 152 12.29 6.62 13.82
C ILE A 152 13.47 6.58 12.83
N GLU A 153 13.77 7.73 12.22
CA GLU A 153 14.88 7.89 11.29
C GLU A 153 16.23 7.64 11.97
N LEU A 154 16.41 8.18 13.17
CA LEU A 154 17.63 8.00 13.97
C LEU A 154 17.84 6.53 14.37
N ILE A 155 16.80 5.86 14.88
CA ILE A 155 16.89 4.45 15.30
C ILE A 155 17.22 3.56 14.09
N ASP A 156 16.63 3.84 12.93
CA ASP A 156 16.88 3.11 11.68
C ASP A 156 18.32 3.29 11.15
N ARG A 157 19.03 4.33 11.61
CA ARG A 157 20.47 4.56 11.38
C ARG A 157 21.37 4.07 12.51
N GLY A 158 20.80 3.40 13.52
CA GLY A 158 21.55 2.80 14.63
C GLY A 158 21.66 3.68 15.87
N TRP A 159 20.92 4.78 15.99
CA TRP A 159 20.82 5.52 17.24
C TRP A 159 20.20 4.67 18.36
N ILE A 160 20.71 4.85 19.57
CA ILE A 160 20.30 4.11 20.76
C ILE A 160 19.30 4.96 21.54
N ILE A 161 18.11 4.41 21.78
CA ILE A 161 17.05 5.16 22.45
C ILE A 161 17.41 5.50 23.91
N GLU A 162 17.45 6.79 24.20
CA GLU A 162 17.66 7.32 25.54
C GLU A 162 16.32 7.44 26.29
N SER A 163 16.32 7.38 27.62
CA SER A 163 15.11 7.60 28.45
C SER A 163 15.58 8.25 29.75
N PRO A 164 15.07 9.45 30.13
CA PRO A 164 13.90 10.15 29.55
C PRO A 164 14.09 10.57 28.08
N CYS A 165 12.97 10.85 27.39
CA CYS A 165 13.01 11.31 26.00
C CYS A 165 13.87 12.59 25.94
N PRO A 166 14.85 12.67 25.03
CA PRO A 166 15.61 13.90 24.84
C PRO A 166 14.72 15.08 24.48
N ASP A 167 15.20 16.28 24.77
CA ASP A 167 14.57 17.53 24.33
C ASP A 167 14.81 17.76 22.82
N GLU A 168 14.07 18.70 22.24
CA GLU A 168 14.09 18.98 20.80
C GLU A 168 15.49 19.36 20.29
N ASP A 169 16.21 20.21 21.03
CA ASP A 169 17.59 20.62 20.70
C ASP A 169 18.52 19.41 20.57
N ARG A 170 18.37 18.42 21.45
CA ARG A 170 19.18 17.20 21.42
C ARG A 170 18.84 16.34 20.20
N PHE A 171 17.58 16.32 19.76
CA PHE A 171 17.21 15.65 18.51
C PHE A 171 17.80 16.35 17.29
N ASN A 172 17.91 17.68 17.30
CA ASN A 172 18.54 18.44 16.22
C ASN A 172 20.05 18.15 16.13
N GLU A 173 20.75 18.10 17.27
CA GLU A 173 22.16 17.65 17.31
C GLU A 173 22.33 16.24 16.74
N LEU A 174 21.50 15.29 17.20
CA LEU A 174 21.53 13.92 16.72
C LEU A 174 21.21 13.85 15.22
N ALA A 175 20.29 14.69 14.72
CA ALA A 175 19.97 14.74 13.31
C ALA A 175 21.16 15.19 12.45
N ILE A 176 22.01 16.09 12.97
CA ILE A 176 23.25 16.50 12.31
C ILE A 176 24.27 15.36 12.38
N ASP A 177 24.47 14.74 13.55
CA ASP A 177 25.43 13.66 13.77
C ASP A 177 25.15 12.43 12.89
N TYR A 178 23.87 12.13 12.66
CA TYR A 178 23.42 11.02 11.83
C TYR A 178 23.12 11.42 10.38
N GLU A 179 23.50 12.63 9.95
CA GLU A 179 23.36 13.13 8.57
C GLU A 179 21.91 13.11 8.03
N LEU A 180 20.92 13.40 8.89
CA LEU A 180 19.50 13.49 8.50
C LEU A 180 19.14 14.83 7.87
N VAL A 181 19.87 15.89 8.22
CA VAL A 181 19.68 17.24 7.68
C VAL A 181 20.91 17.62 6.87
N SER A 182 20.75 17.78 5.56
CA SER A 182 21.78 18.39 4.73
C SER A 182 22.03 19.81 5.24
N LYS A 183 23.29 20.14 5.55
CA LYS A 183 23.73 21.46 6.03
C LYS A 183 23.29 22.64 5.14
N GLU A 184 22.85 22.36 3.92
CA GLU A 184 22.38 23.35 2.93
C GLU A 184 21.02 23.97 3.28
N LYS A 185 20.20 23.37 4.17
CA LYS A 185 18.90 23.96 4.58
C LYS A 185 18.98 24.98 5.72
N GLU A 186 20.14 25.15 6.36
CA GLU A 186 20.32 26.15 7.41
C GLU A 186 20.63 27.55 6.86
N GLU A 187 21.11 27.67 5.61
CA GLU A 187 21.37 28.99 5.01
C GLU A 187 20.08 29.63 4.45
N ASP A 188 19.12 28.84 3.98
CA ASP A 188 17.84 29.38 3.47
C ASP A 188 16.84 29.76 4.57
N ASN A 189 16.96 29.17 5.77
CA ASN A 189 16.12 29.55 6.91
C ASN A 189 16.59 30.83 7.64
N LYS A 190 17.79 31.36 7.31
CA LYS A 190 18.26 32.66 7.83
C LYS A 190 17.73 33.86 7.04
N LEU A 191 17.04 33.65 5.91
CA LEU A 191 16.46 34.73 5.10
C LEU A 191 14.94 34.95 5.33
N LYS A 192 14.29 34.17 6.21
CA LYS A 192 12.88 34.38 6.58
C LYS A 192 12.64 34.93 7.98
N ASN A 193 13.67 35.03 8.83
CA ASN A 193 13.58 35.72 10.11
C ASN A 193 13.99 37.19 9.97
N ASN A 194 13.12 37.96 9.33
CA ASN A 194 13.12 39.42 9.48
C ASN A 194 11.73 40.00 9.21
N GLN A 195 10.72 39.53 9.94
CA GLN A 195 9.65 40.42 10.41
C GLN A 195 9.38 40.12 11.88
N GLN A 196 9.94 41.04 12.65
CA GLN A 196 9.85 41.27 14.07
C GLN A 196 8.41 41.59 14.49
N THR A 197 7.87 40.83 15.45
CA THR A 197 6.98 41.40 16.46
C THR A 197 7.32 40.80 17.83
N ASP A 198 8.10 41.60 18.54
CA ASP A 198 8.12 41.71 19.99
C ASP A 198 6.70 42.09 20.50
N TYR A 199 6.52 42.06 21.83
CA TYR A 199 5.36 42.51 22.64
C TYR A 199 4.49 41.43 23.31
N THR A 200 4.87 41.18 24.58
CA THR A 200 4.06 41.38 25.79
C THR A 200 2.58 40.97 25.79
N VAL A 201 2.31 39.97 26.62
CA VAL A 201 1.00 39.68 27.22
C VAL A 201 0.60 40.82 28.16
N GLY A 202 -0.46 41.53 27.77
CA GLY A 202 -1.21 42.47 28.61
C GLY A 202 -2.53 42.78 27.92
N ASN A 203 -3.62 42.26 28.49
CA ASN A 203 -5.02 42.45 28.09
C ASN A 203 -5.35 43.86 27.57
N GLU A 204 -6.05 43.95 26.44
CA GLU A 204 -7.41 44.51 26.34
C GLU A 204 -7.86 44.55 24.85
N ASP A 205 -9.10 44.12 24.65
CA ASP A 205 -10.03 44.41 23.55
C ASP A 205 -9.70 44.05 22.09
N ILE A 206 -10.32 42.93 21.71
CA ILE A 206 -10.96 42.59 20.44
C ILE A 206 -11.23 43.81 19.53
N VAL A 207 -10.60 43.79 18.35
CA VAL A 207 -11.26 44.21 17.10
C VAL A 207 -10.99 43.10 16.08
N MET A 208 -12.01 42.28 15.85
CA MET A 208 -12.02 41.32 14.74
C MET A 208 -12.40 42.08 13.48
N GLU A 209 -11.53 42.08 12.49
CA GLU A 209 -11.90 42.28 11.09
C GLU A 209 -10.81 41.65 10.20
N ASP A 210 -11.27 40.79 9.28
CA ASP A 210 -10.59 40.30 8.06
C ASP A 210 -9.65 39.06 8.13
N GLU A 211 -10.13 37.94 8.69
CA GLU A 211 -9.56 36.58 8.44
C GLU A 211 -10.42 35.70 7.49
N GLU A 212 -11.48 36.23 6.89
CA GLU A 212 -12.40 35.42 6.06
C GLU A 212 -11.85 35.06 4.67
N GLU A 213 -10.85 35.78 4.14
CA GLU A 213 -10.37 35.58 2.76
C GLU A 213 -9.46 34.35 2.55
N ASN A 214 -9.02 33.67 3.62
CA ASN A 214 -8.09 32.55 3.52
C ASN A 214 -8.77 31.17 3.59
N PHE A 215 -10.02 31.11 4.06
CA PHE A 215 -10.73 29.83 4.20
C PHE A 215 -11.22 29.29 2.86
N ASP A 216 -11.69 30.17 1.96
CA ASP A 216 -12.18 29.79 0.64
C ASP A 216 -11.07 29.22 -0.26
N GLN A 217 -9.85 29.76 -0.16
CA GLN A 217 -8.69 29.23 -0.87
C GLN A 217 -8.33 27.82 -0.39
N ILE A 218 -8.43 27.58 0.92
CA ILE A 218 -8.21 26.25 1.49
C ILE A 218 -9.29 25.28 1.00
N ILE A 219 -10.57 25.66 1.05
CA ILE A 219 -11.68 24.83 0.54
C ILE A 219 -11.45 24.48 -0.93
N GLN A 220 -11.09 25.47 -1.76
CA GLN A 220 -10.88 25.26 -3.19
C GLN A 220 -9.71 24.31 -3.47
N SER A 221 -8.63 24.40 -2.68
CA SER A 221 -7.49 23.48 -2.78
C SER A 221 -7.86 22.03 -2.43
N TYR A 222 -8.74 21.83 -1.45
CA TYR A 222 -9.23 20.50 -1.07
C TYR A 222 -10.12 19.89 -2.16
N HIS A 223 -11.00 20.68 -2.78
CA HIS A 223 -11.82 20.21 -3.90
C HIS A 223 -10.97 19.78 -5.10
N GLN A 224 -9.98 20.58 -5.48
CA GLN A 224 -9.07 20.23 -6.58
C GLN A 224 -8.30 18.94 -6.31
N LEU A 225 -7.83 18.74 -5.07
CA LEU A 225 -7.13 17.52 -4.68
C LEU A 225 -8.06 16.29 -4.74
N GLN A 226 -9.31 16.45 -4.30
CA GLN A 226 -10.30 15.39 -4.32
C GLN A 226 -10.66 14.97 -5.75
N ASP A 227 -10.88 15.92 -6.66
CA ASP A 227 -11.17 15.64 -8.07
C ASP A 227 -10.02 14.91 -8.75
N ALA A 228 -8.78 15.32 -8.47
CA ALA A 228 -7.59 14.63 -8.99
C ALA A 228 -7.50 13.18 -8.49
N MET A 229 -7.88 12.92 -7.24
CA MET A 229 -7.94 11.55 -6.71
C MET A 229 -9.04 10.72 -7.37
N PHE A 230 -10.20 11.30 -7.69
CA PHE A 230 -11.26 10.60 -8.40
C PHE A 230 -10.87 10.23 -9.82
N ILE A 231 -10.27 11.15 -10.58
CA ILE A 231 -9.78 10.87 -11.95
C ILE A 231 -8.72 9.76 -11.94
N ALA A 232 -7.79 9.81 -10.96
CA ALA A 232 -6.76 8.78 -10.82
C ALA A 232 -7.34 7.42 -10.42
N ALA A 233 -8.38 7.40 -9.58
CA ALA A 233 -9.07 6.18 -9.19
C ALA A 233 -9.91 5.60 -10.33
N GLU A 234 -10.59 6.43 -11.11
CA GLU A 234 -11.38 6.02 -12.28
C GLU A 234 -10.50 5.30 -13.31
N ALA A 235 -9.30 5.85 -13.59
CA ALA A 235 -8.31 5.21 -14.45
C ALA A 235 -7.74 3.90 -13.88
N LEU A 236 -7.71 3.74 -12.55
CA LEU A 236 -7.14 2.57 -11.88
C LEU A 236 -8.15 1.42 -11.75
N PHE A 237 -9.42 1.74 -11.56
CA PHE A 237 -10.48 0.76 -11.30
C PHE A 237 -11.29 0.39 -12.53
N ASP A 238 -11.00 1.00 -13.70
CA ASP A 238 -11.75 0.80 -14.94
C ASP A 238 -13.25 0.89 -14.67
N ILE A 239 -13.63 1.88 -13.86
CA ILE A 239 -15.03 2.17 -13.54
C ILE A 239 -15.56 2.82 -14.80
N VAL A 240 -15.94 1.98 -15.75
CA VAL A 240 -16.70 2.40 -16.93
C VAL A 240 -17.94 3.12 -16.39
N PRO A 241 -18.24 4.36 -16.84
CA PRO A 241 -19.45 5.05 -16.45
C PRO A 241 -20.62 4.08 -16.62
N GLU A 242 -21.54 4.04 -15.65
CA GLU A 242 -22.69 3.13 -15.63
C GLU A 242 -23.23 2.97 -17.06
N ARG A 243 -22.95 1.80 -17.66
CA ARG A 243 -23.40 1.52 -19.01
C ARG A 243 -24.92 1.65 -18.98
N ASN A 244 -25.45 2.52 -19.82
CA ASN A 244 -26.88 2.59 -20.01
C ASN A 244 -27.29 1.39 -20.86
N ILE A 245 -27.42 0.23 -20.19
CA ILE A 245 -27.74 -1.07 -20.80
C ILE A 245 -29.05 -0.97 -21.60
N GLU A 246 -29.98 -0.13 -21.16
CA GLU A 246 -31.27 0.08 -21.84
C GLU A 246 -31.07 0.78 -23.19
N ALA A 247 -30.26 1.84 -23.25
CA ALA A 247 -29.93 2.53 -24.49
C ALA A 247 -29.11 1.65 -25.46
N GLU A 248 -28.12 0.91 -24.95
CA GLU A 248 -27.31 -0.02 -25.76
C GLU A 248 -28.21 -1.13 -26.36
N LEU A 249 -29.13 -1.68 -25.57
CA LEU A 249 -30.07 -2.70 -26.03
C LEU A 249 -31.08 -2.16 -27.05
N ALA A 250 -31.60 -0.94 -26.85
CA ALA A 250 -32.52 -0.30 -27.79
C ALA A 250 -31.85 -0.04 -29.15
N GLU A 251 -30.58 0.33 -29.16
CA GLU A 251 -29.79 0.50 -30.39
C GLU A 251 -29.58 -0.85 -31.11
N GLU A 252 -29.21 -1.92 -30.38
CA GLU A 252 -29.07 -3.26 -30.97
C GLU A 252 -30.40 -3.78 -31.57
N ILE A 253 -31.51 -3.58 -30.86
CA ILE A 253 -32.84 -3.95 -31.36
C ILE A 253 -33.18 -3.14 -32.61
N SER A 254 -32.92 -1.83 -32.63
CA SER A 254 -33.16 -0.99 -33.81
C SER A 254 -32.35 -1.46 -35.03
N ILE A 255 -31.07 -1.82 -34.84
CA ILE A 255 -30.22 -2.37 -35.91
C ILE A 255 -30.78 -3.70 -36.44
N LEU A 256 -31.17 -4.60 -35.55
CA LEU A 256 -31.73 -5.91 -35.91
C LEU A 256 -33.05 -5.79 -36.67
N PHE A 257 -33.93 -4.89 -36.25
CA PHE A 257 -35.21 -4.64 -36.94
C PHE A 257 -34.98 -3.94 -38.28
N GLY A 258 -34.02 -3.01 -38.35
CA GLY A 258 -33.60 -2.35 -39.57
C GLY A 258 -33.11 -3.34 -40.64
N SER A 259 -32.38 -4.40 -40.25
CA SER A 259 -31.95 -5.44 -41.20
C SER A 259 -33.11 -6.26 -41.77
N HIS A 260 -34.28 -6.24 -41.12
CA HIS A 260 -35.51 -6.89 -41.57
C HIS A 260 -36.50 -5.90 -42.22
N GLY A 261 -36.07 -4.67 -42.48
CA GLY A 261 -36.87 -3.64 -43.14
C GLY A 261 -37.89 -2.94 -42.22
N ILE A 262 -37.75 -3.06 -40.91
CA ILE A 262 -38.60 -2.40 -39.92
C ILE A 262 -37.81 -1.25 -39.30
N ALA A 263 -38.25 -0.01 -39.52
CA ALA A 263 -37.62 1.15 -38.91
C ALA A 263 -38.17 1.36 -37.50
N VAL A 264 -37.31 1.24 -36.49
CA VAL A 264 -37.64 1.48 -35.07
C VAL A 264 -36.71 2.57 -34.55
N ASP A 265 -37.28 3.61 -33.94
CA ASP A 265 -36.50 4.70 -33.30
C ASP A 265 -35.98 4.22 -31.95
N ALA A 266 -34.66 4.14 -31.81
CA ALA A 266 -33.99 3.69 -30.59
C ALA A 266 -34.19 4.64 -29.39
N ASN A 267 -34.66 5.87 -29.62
CA ASN A 267 -34.89 6.85 -28.55
C ASN A 267 -36.30 6.78 -27.94
N ASN A 268 -37.15 5.85 -28.39
CA ASN A 268 -38.53 5.73 -27.93
C ASN A 268 -38.83 4.28 -27.50
N ASP A 269 -38.64 4.02 -26.21
CA ASP A 269 -38.78 2.70 -25.59
C ASP A 269 -40.15 2.04 -25.85
N GLU A 270 -41.22 2.84 -25.95
CA GLU A 270 -42.57 2.33 -26.21
C GLU A 270 -42.69 1.74 -27.61
N LEU A 271 -42.05 2.35 -28.60
CA LEU A 271 -42.03 1.85 -29.98
C LEU A 271 -41.15 0.60 -30.12
N VAL A 272 -40.04 0.53 -29.38
CA VAL A 272 -39.17 -0.65 -29.34
C VAL A 272 -39.92 -1.84 -28.75
N LEU A 273 -40.61 -1.66 -27.62
CA LEU A 273 -41.40 -2.70 -26.98
C LEU A 273 -42.55 -3.19 -27.88
N GLN A 274 -43.25 -2.27 -28.53
CA GLN A 274 -44.35 -2.61 -29.44
C GLN A 274 -43.84 -3.42 -30.66
N ALA A 275 -42.69 -3.06 -31.22
CA ALA A 275 -42.09 -3.78 -32.33
C ALA A 275 -41.69 -5.22 -31.94
N VAL A 276 -41.16 -5.41 -30.73
CA VAL A 276 -40.84 -6.73 -30.18
C VAL A 276 -42.11 -7.55 -29.95
N GLU A 277 -43.18 -6.95 -29.42
CA GLU A 277 -44.44 -7.66 -29.21
C GLU A 277 -45.09 -8.10 -30.54
N ASP A 278 -45.08 -7.23 -31.55
CA ASP A 278 -45.57 -7.55 -32.88
C ASP A 278 -44.77 -8.68 -33.55
N LEU A 279 -43.45 -8.71 -33.35
CA LEU A 279 -42.59 -9.80 -33.82
C LEU A 279 -42.98 -11.13 -33.15
N CYS A 280 -43.14 -11.12 -31.82
CA CYS A 280 -43.57 -12.29 -31.06
C CYS A 280 -44.96 -12.79 -31.50
N ARG A 281 -45.90 -11.90 -31.80
CA ARG A 281 -47.24 -12.26 -32.33
C ARG A 281 -47.17 -12.85 -33.74
N ARG A 282 -46.28 -12.36 -34.61
CA ARG A 282 -46.07 -12.93 -35.95
C ARG A 282 -45.45 -14.32 -35.88
N ALA A 283 -44.50 -14.54 -34.99
CA ALA A 283 -43.86 -15.85 -34.81
C ALA A 283 -44.86 -16.91 -34.31
N THR A 284 -45.80 -16.54 -33.44
CA THR A 284 -46.81 -17.48 -32.92
C THR A 284 -47.96 -17.73 -33.90
N SER A 285 -48.28 -16.78 -34.78
CA SER A 285 -49.35 -16.91 -35.79
C SER A 285 -48.94 -17.68 -37.05
N HIS A 286 -47.66 -17.98 -37.26
CA HIS A 286 -47.17 -18.86 -38.33
C HIS A 286 -47.07 -20.35 -37.95
N GLY A 287 -47.54 -20.73 -36.75
CA GLY A 287 -47.51 -22.12 -36.27
C GLY A 287 -48.67 -23.01 -36.72
N ASP A 288 -49.76 -22.46 -37.27
CA ASP A 288 -50.99 -23.21 -37.56
C ASP A 288 -51.40 -23.16 -39.04
N THR A 289 -50.54 -23.64 -39.94
CA THR A 289 -50.98 -24.13 -41.27
C THR A 289 -50.81 -25.65 -41.34
N PRO A 290 -51.87 -26.44 -41.05
CA PRO A 290 -51.84 -27.88 -41.27
C PRO A 290 -51.92 -28.15 -42.78
N SER A 291 -50.79 -28.41 -43.41
CA SER A 291 -50.73 -29.02 -44.74
C SER A 291 -51.15 -30.50 -44.67
N SER A 292 -52.46 -30.74 -44.61
CA SER A 292 -53.04 -32.05 -44.94
C SER A 292 -53.20 -32.12 -46.46
N ILE A 293 -52.16 -32.58 -47.16
CA ILE A 293 -52.29 -33.05 -48.53
C ILE A 293 -52.89 -34.45 -48.47
N THR A 294 -54.14 -34.54 -48.89
CA THR A 294 -54.83 -35.78 -49.27
C THR A 294 -54.20 -36.31 -50.56
N GLU A 295 -53.64 -37.52 -50.52
CA GLU A 295 -53.46 -38.36 -51.71
C GLU A 295 -54.34 -39.62 -51.54
N GLU A 296 -55.43 -39.64 -52.29
CA GLU A 296 -56.22 -40.81 -52.63
C GLU A 296 -56.26 -40.92 -54.17
N GLU A 297 -56.26 -42.18 -54.62
CA GLU A 297 -56.71 -42.74 -55.92
C GLU A 297 -55.76 -42.85 -57.13
N GLU A 298 -55.45 -44.14 -57.39
CA GLU A 298 -55.53 -44.91 -58.65
C GLU A 298 -54.68 -44.49 -59.86
N VAL A 299 -53.75 -45.38 -60.27
CA VAL A 299 -53.93 -46.40 -61.34
C VAL A 299 -52.95 -47.56 -61.12
#